data_AF-A0A0Q6MCW4-F1
#
_entry.id   AF-A0A0Q6MCW4-F1
#
_cell.length_a   1.000
_cell.length_b   1.000
_cell.length_c   1.000
_cell.angle_alpha   90.00
_cell.angle_beta   90.00
_cell.angle_gamma   90.00
#
_symmetry.space_group_name_H-M   'P 1'
#
loop_
_entity.id
_entity.type
_entity.pdbx_description
1 polymer ?
#
loop_
_entity_poly.entity_id
_entity_poly.type
_entity_poly.pdbx_seq_one_letter_code
_entity_poly.pdbx_strand_id
1 'polypeptide(L)'
;MHIVELLHAEKSATSGRCTAVLQAHGGLGLAEARKVTDAMLERQYPEVSLPSAASARSLIVALAAIGVVARFAEGPDYDPQQRLALALESVQAQLKPDVLRTCRSLSARGEWELALSHALAHLPSRDDAGASPGFVALSEIAVEFGILQRSHP
;
A
#
# COMPACT_ATOMS: atom_id res chain seq x y z
N MET A 1 1.48 -0.99 -16.66
CA MET A 1 2.43 -0.08 -15.98
C MET A 1 1.77 0.36 -14.69
N HIS A 2 2.49 0.42 -13.56
CA HIS A 2 1.92 0.76 -12.26
C HIS A 2 2.63 1.99 -11.70
N ILE A 3 1.85 2.96 -11.27
CA ILE A 3 2.37 4.24 -10.80
C ILE A 3 2.27 4.27 -9.28
N VAL A 4 3.37 4.63 -8.62
CA VAL A 4 3.43 4.83 -7.17
C VAL A 4 3.63 6.32 -6.91
N GLU A 5 2.71 6.92 -6.15
CA GLU A 5 2.77 8.31 -5.69
C GLU A 5 3.43 8.35 -4.30
N LEU A 6 4.43 9.22 -4.13
CA LEU A 6 5.12 9.43 -2.86
C LEU A 6 4.47 10.61 -2.12
N LEU A 7 3.74 10.31 -1.03
CA LEU A 7 2.91 11.29 -0.35
C LEU A 7 3.68 12.12 0.67
N HIS A 8 4.40 11.45 1.56
CA HIS A 8 5.02 12.11 2.71
C HIS A 8 6.23 11.33 3.21
N ALA A 9 7.20 12.04 3.75
CA ALA A 9 8.33 11.47 4.46
C ALA A 9 8.32 11.95 5.91
N GLU A 10 8.37 11.02 6.85
CA GLU A 10 8.57 11.31 8.26
C GLU A 10 9.89 12.08 8.46
N LYS A 11 9.99 12.89 9.51
CA LYS A 11 11.20 13.68 9.80
C LYS A 11 12.48 12.84 9.96
N SER A 12 12.34 11.56 10.29
CA SER A 12 13.42 10.57 10.42
C SER A 12 13.90 10.02 9.07
N ALA A 13 13.13 10.19 7.99
CA ALA A 13 13.50 9.73 6.66
C ALA A 13 14.64 10.60 6.10
N THR A 14 15.84 10.02 6.00
CA THR A 14 17.00 10.72 5.43
C THR A 14 16.94 10.66 3.90
N SER A 15 17.16 11.79 3.22
CA SER A 15 17.29 11.90 1.76
C SER A 15 18.11 10.75 1.13
N GLY A 16 19.29 10.45 1.66
CA GLY A 16 20.16 9.39 1.13
C GLY A 16 19.54 7.98 1.18
N ARG A 17 18.77 7.65 2.22
CA ARG A 17 18.08 6.35 2.32
C ARG A 17 16.93 6.25 1.32
N CYS A 18 16.20 7.35 1.12
CA CYS A 18 15.11 7.39 0.14
C CYS A 18 15.62 7.20 -1.29
N THR A 19 16.68 7.93 -1.67
CA THR A 19 17.33 7.75 -2.98
C THR A 19 17.80 6.32 -3.19
N ALA A 20 18.44 5.71 -2.18
CA ALA A 20 18.90 4.32 -2.27
C ALA A 20 17.76 3.32 -2.48
N VAL A 21 16.63 3.48 -1.76
CA VAL A 21 15.44 2.63 -1.93
C VAL A 21 14.83 2.80 -3.33
N LEU A 22 14.74 4.04 -3.82
CA LEU A 22 14.23 4.34 -5.17
C LEU A 22 15.10 3.72 -6.28
N GLN A 23 16.41 3.64 -6.10
CA GLN A 23 17.27 2.91 -7.03
C GLN A 23 17.04 1.40 -6.95
N ALA A 24 17.07 0.83 -5.74
CA ALA A 24 17.04 -0.61 -5.53
C ALA A 24 15.68 -1.24 -5.89
N HIS A 25 14.58 -0.58 -5.55
CA HIS A 25 13.21 -1.10 -5.75
C HIS A 25 12.46 -0.38 -6.87
N GLY A 26 12.81 0.87 -7.15
CA GLY A 26 12.20 1.65 -8.22
C GLY A 26 12.85 1.45 -9.59
N GLY A 27 14.05 0.87 -9.64
CA GLY A 27 14.82 0.70 -10.87
C GLY A 27 15.33 2.03 -11.47
N LEU A 28 15.27 3.11 -10.70
CA LEU A 28 15.65 4.44 -11.15
C LEU A 28 17.17 4.60 -11.18
N GLY A 29 17.67 5.35 -12.17
CA GLY A 29 19.05 5.84 -12.16
C GLY A 29 19.29 6.81 -11.00
N LEU A 30 20.54 6.99 -10.56
CA LEU A 30 20.87 7.85 -9.41
C LEU A 30 20.32 9.28 -9.55
N ALA A 31 20.47 9.89 -10.72
CA ALA A 31 20.03 11.26 -10.97
C ALA A 31 18.50 11.40 -10.86
N GLU A 32 17.76 10.41 -11.37
CA GLU A 32 16.30 10.39 -11.34
C GLU A 32 15.78 10.10 -9.94
N ALA A 33 16.35 9.10 -9.26
CA ALA A 33 16.03 8.79 -7.87
C ALA A 33 16.24 10.00 -6.95
N ARG A 34 17.32 10.76 -7.17
CA ARG A 34 17.59 12.00 -6.43
C ARG A 34 16.54 13.07 -6.74
N LYS A 35 16.21 13.29 -8.01
CA LYS A 35 15.16 14.24 -8.41
C LYS A 35 13.81 13.92 -7.75
N VAL A 36 13.41 12.65 -7.75
CA VAL A 36 12.18 12.18 -7.08
C VAL A 36 12.27 12.41 -5.57
N THR A 37 13.41 12.10 -4.95
CA THR A 37 13.62 12.34 -3.52
C THR A 37 13.47 13.83 -3.17
N ASP A 38 14.13 14.71 -3.93
CA ASP A 38 14.13 16.15 -3.69
C ASP A 38 12.70 16.71 -3.88
N ALA A 39 12.00 16.33 -4.95
CA ALA A 39 10.61 16.73 -5.20
C ALA A 39 9.65 16.26 -4.08
N MET A 40 9.83 15.04 -3.56
CA MET A 40 9.06 14.53 -2.43
C MET A 40 9.30 15.36 -1.16
N LEU A 41 10.56 15.69 -0.86
CA LEU A 41 10.91 16.52 0.30
C LEU A 41 10.34 17.95 0.16
N GLU A 42 10.22 18.44 -1.07
CA GLU A 42 9.54 19.69 -1.42
C GLU A 42 8.00 19.57 -1.46
N ARG A 43 7.43 18.41 -1.08
CA ARG A 43 5.99 18.11 -1.04
C ARG A 43 5.28 18.21 -2.38
N GLN A 44 5.96 17.83 -3.46
CA GLN A 44 5.43 17.85 -4.84
C GLN A 44 4.86 16.50 -5.30
N TYR A 45 4.56 15.58 -4.38
CA TYR A 45 3.96 14.26 -4.64
C TYR A 45 4.46 13.55 -5.90
N PRO A 46 5.79 13.32 -6.03
CA PRO A 46 6.33 12.76 -7.25
C PRO A 46 5.88 11.31 -7.46
N GLU A 47 5.79 10.92 -8.72
CA GLU A 47 5.37 9.60 -9.15
C GLU A 47 6.53 8.76 -9.67
N VAL A 48 6.46 7.45 -9.43
CA VAL A 48 7.42 6.46 -9.92
C VAL A 48 6.67 5.39 -10.71
N SER A 49 7.09 5.18 -11.95
CA SER A 49 6.50 4.16 -12.82
C SER A 49 7.24 2.83 -12.73
N LEU A 50 6.48 1.74 -12.55
CA LEU A 50 7.01 0.40 -12.35
C LEU A 50 6.39 -0.61 -13.33
N PRO A 51 7.13 -1.68 -13.67
CA PRO A 51 6.70 -2.65 -14.68
C PRO A 51 5.58 -3.57 -14.18
N SER A 52 5.42 -3.74 -12.85
CA SER A 52 4.45 -4.67 -12.27
C SER A 52 3.89 -4.19 -10.92
N ALA A 53 2.68 -4.66 -10.57
CA ALA A 53 2.08 -4.41 -9.26
C ALA A 53 2.94 -4.98 -8.12
N ALA A 54 3.60 -6.13 -8.33
CA ALA A 54 4.50 -6.73 -7.36
C ALA A 54 5.70 -5.82 -7.05
N SER A 55 6.31 -5.22 -8.09
CA SER A 55 7.38 -4.22 -7.94
C SER A 55 6.89 -2.98 -7.17
N ALA A 56 5.69 -2.48 -7.51
CA ALA A 56 5.09 -1.33 -6.84
C ALA A 56 4.83 -1.58 -5.35
N ARG A 57 4.25 -2.73 -5.00
CA ARG A 57 4.07 -3.12 -3.59
C ARG A 57 5.41 -3.27 -2.86
N SER A 58 6.41 -3.87 -3.50
CA SER A 58 7.76 -4.00 -2.94
C SER A 58 8.39 -2.63 -2.64
N LEU A 59 8.27 -1.68 -3.57
CA LEU A 59 8.73 -0.30 -3.37
C LEU A 59 8.02 0.37 -2.18
N ILE A 60 6.69 0.27 -2.10
CA ILE A 60 5.90 0.87 -1.00
C ILE A 60 6.33 0.31 0.36
N VAL A 61 6.49 -1.00 0.47
CA VAL A 61 6.96 -1.65 1.71
C VAL A 61 8.37 -1.17 2.09
N ALA A 62 9.29 -1.07 1.13
CA ALA A 62 10.65 -0.60 1.37
C ALA A 62 10.70 0.88 1.77
N LEU A 63 9.88 1.73 1.15
CA LEU A 63 9.75 3.14 1.48
C LEU A 63 9.21 3.34 2.90
N ALA A 64 8.21 2.56 3.30
CA ALA A 64 7.66 2.71 4.64
C ALA A 64 8.59 2.21 5.74
N ALA A 65 9.45 1.21 5.46
CA ALA A 65 10.49 0.79 6.40
C ALA A 65 11.50 1.92 6.73
N ILE A 66 11.53 2.98 5.92
CA ILE A 66 12.33 4.19 6.14
C ILE A 66 11.47 5.42 6.48
N GLY A 67 10.18 5.24 6.78
CA GLY A 67 9.27 6.31 7.17
C GLY A 67 8.71 7.13 6.00
N VAL A 68 8.73 6.60 4.77
CA VAL A 68 8.11 7.25 3.59
C VAL A 68 6.76 6.59 3.29
N VAL A 69 5.70 7.40 3.28
CA VAL A 69 4.35 7.00 2.90
C VAL A 69 4.22 7.12 1.38
N ALA A 70 3.87 6.01 0.74
CA ALA A 70 3.61 5.92 -0.68
C ALA A 70 2.42 4.98 -0.94
N ARG A 71 1.76 5.17 -2.08
CA ARG A 71 0.60 4.38 -2.51
C ARG A 71 0.56 4.23 -4.02
N PHE A 72 -0.32 3.39 -4.54
CA PHE A 72 -0.63 3.40 -5.96
C PHE A 72 -1.31 4.73 -6.31
N ALA A 73 -0.87 5.35 -7.40
CA ALA A 73 -1.51 6.55 -7.93
C ALA A 73 -2.85 6.18 -8.57
N GLU A 74 -3.85 7.04 -8.40
CA GLU A 74 -5.11 6.92 -9.11
C GLU A 74 -4.91 7.23 -10.59
N GLY A 75 -5.53 6.43 -11.46
CA GLY A 75 -5.38 6.59 -12.90
C GLY A 75 -6.49 5.88 -13.67
N PRO A 76 -6.53 6.01 -15.01
CA PRO A 76 -7.60 5.45 -15.84
C PRO A 76 -7.76 3.93 -15.70
N ASP A 77 -6.69 3.22 -15.33
CA ASP A 77 -6.66 1.77 -15.14
C ASP A 77 -6.62 1.33 -13.66
N TYR A 78 -6.67 2.28 -12.71
CA TYR A 78 -6.60 1.99 -11.27
C TYR A 78 -7.54 2.91 -10.48
N ASP A 79 -8.70 2.35 -10.11
CA ASP A 79 -9.65 2.96 -9.18
C ASP A 79 -9.50 2.29 -7.81
N PRO A 80 -9.01 3.02 -6.79
CA PRO A 80 -8.87 2.50 -5.42
C PRO A 80 -10.21 1.98 -4.87
N GLN A 81 -11.33 2.69 -5.10
CA GLN A 81 -12.62 2.29 -4.57
C GLN A 81 -13.09 0.95 -5.17
N GLN A 82 -12.97 0.80 -6.50
CA GLN A 82 -13.27 -0.44 -7.18
C GLN A 82 -12.35 -1.59 -6.71
N ARG A 83 -11.04 -1.31 -6.53
CA ARG A 83 -10.06 -2.30 -6.07
C ARG A 83 -10.39 -2.81 -4.67
N LEU A 84 -10.76 -1.93 -3.74
CA LEU A 84 -11.18 -2.32 -2.40
C LEU A 84 -12.47 -3.16 -2.45
N ALA A 85 -13.46 -2.76 -3.24
CA ALA A 85 -14.72 -3.50 -3.36
C ALA A 85 -14.47 -4.95 -3.83
N LEU A 86 -13.70 -5.12 -4.90
CA LEU A 86 -13.32 -6.44 -5.44
C LEU A 86 -12.53 -7.26 -4.41
N ALA A 87 -11.64 -6.63 -3.65
CA ALA A 87 -10.88 -7.31 -2.61
C ALA A 87 -11.78 -7.84 -1.47
N LEU A 88 -12.71 -7.02 -0.99
CA LEU A 88 -13.68 -7.42 0.04
C LEU A 88 -14.62 -8.53 -0.45
N GLU A 89 -15.04 -8.49 -1.71
CA GLU A 89 -15.83 -9.55 -2.34
C GLU A 89 -15.07 -10.88 -2.39
N SER A 90 -13.77 -10.84 -2.71
CA SER A 90 -12.94 -12.05 -2.83
C SER A 90 -12.79 -12.82 -1.51
N VAL A 91 -12.90 -12.14 -0.37
CA VAL A 91 -12.76 -12.73 0.97
C VAL A 91 -14.08 -12.96 1.68
N GLN A 92 -15.22 -12.67 1.04
CA GLN A 92 -16.51 -12.69 1.72
C GLN A 92 -16.88 -14.04 2.31
N ALA A 93 -16.47 -15.14 1.67
CA ALA A 93 -16.74 -16.50 2.17
C ALA A 93 -15.97 -16.83 3.46
N GLN A 94 -14.91 -16.09 3.76
CA GLN A 94 -14.03 -16.29 4.91
C GLN A 94 -14.38 -15.37 6.08
N LEU A 95 -15.09 -14.27 5.81
CA LEU A 95 -15.47 -13.28 6.82
C LEU A 95 -16.84 -13.61 7.42
N LYS A 96 -16.99 -13.37 8.72
CA LYS A 96 -18.30 -13.48 9.38
C LYS A 96 -19.28 -12.44 8.80
N PRO A 97 -20.59 -12.74 8.69
CA PRO A 97 -21.57 -11.81 8.13
C PRO A 97 -21.60 -10.42 8.77
N ASP A 98 -21.41 -10.33 10.09
CA ASP A 98 -21.39 -9.05 10.82
C ASP A 98 -20.13 -8.22 10.51
N VAL A 99 -18.99 -8.88 10.28
CA VAL A 99 -17.74 -8.24 9.84
C VAL A 99 -17.91 -7.66 8.44
N LEU A 100 -18.47 -8.45 7.51
CA LEU A 100 -18.79 -7.99 6.17
C LEU A 100 -19.75 -6.80 6.16
N ARG A 101 -20.79 -6.82 7.00
CA ARG A 101 -21.73 -5.70 7.14
C ARG A 101 -21.01 -4.43 7.59
N THR A 102 -20.10 -4.56 8.55
CA THR A 102 -19.30 -3.46 9.07
C THR A 102 -18.37 -2.91 7.99
N CYS A 103 -17.62 -3.78 7.30
CA CYS A 103 -16.76 -3.37 6.18
C CYS A 103 -17.55 -2.64 5.08
N ARG A 104 -18.71 -3.16 4.68
CA ARG A 104 -19.58 -2.52 3.67
C ARG A 104 -20.08 -1.15 4.15
N SER A 105 -20.45 -1.03 5.42
CA SER A 105 -20.88 0.25 6.00
C SER A 105 -19.74 1.28 6.03
N LEU A 106 -18.52 0.86 6.38
CA LEU A 106 -17.34 1.72 6.39
C LEU A 106 -16.99 2.14 4.94
N SER A 107 -16.98 1.19 4.01
CA SER A 107 -16.71 1.48 2.60
C SER A 107 -17.71 2.45 1.98
N ALA A 108 -19.00 2.34 2.33
CA ALA A 108 -20.05 3.25 1.88
C ALA A 108 -19.88 4.71 2.38
N ARG A 109 -19.10 4.91 3.46
CA ARG A 109 -18.78 6.24 4.01
C ARG A 109 -17.45 6.81 3.51
N GLY A 110 -16.75 6.09 2.63
CA GLY A 110 -15.38 6.46 2.23
C GLY A 110 -14.31 6.02 3.23
N GLU A 111 -14.67 5.31 4.31
CA GLU A 111 -13.75 4.87 5.37
C GLU A 111 -13.03 3.58 4.99
N TRP A 112 -12.37 3.60 3.83
CA TRP A 112 -11.77 2.44 3.15
C TRP A 112 -10.66 1.78 3.94
N GLU A 113 -9.80 2.58 4.55
CA GLU A 113 -8.66 2.11 5.35
C GLU A 113 -9.14 1.36 6.60
N LEU A 114 -10.21 1.86 7.23
CA LEU A 114 -10.86 1.23 8.37
C LEU A 114 -11.57 -0.06 7.98
N ALA A 115 -12.27 -0.08 6.83
CA ALA A 115 -12.90 -1.29 6.31
C ALA A 115 -11.88 -2.40 6.07
N LEU A 116 -10.74 -2.06 5.45
CA LEU A 116 -9.67 -3.01 5.14
C LEU A 116 -8.98 -3.52 6.42
N SER A 117 -8.65 -2.62 7.35
CA SER A 117 -8.06 -2.97 8.64
C SER A 117 -8.98 -3.88 9.45
N HIS A 118 -10.30 -3.58 9.45
CA HIS A 118 -11.31 -4.39 10.12
C HIS A 118 -11.44 -5.79 9.49
N ALA A 119 -11.42 -5.89 8.17
CA ALA A 119 -11.43 -7.18 7.47
C ALA A 119 -10.20 -8.02 7.79
N LEU A 120 -9.01 -7.43 7.73
CA LEU A 120 -7.74 -8.10 8.02
C LEU A 120 -7.67 -8.63 9.47
N ALA A 121 -8.15 -7.86 10.44
CA ALA A 121 -8.16 -8.25 11.85
C ALA A 121 -9.06 -9.48 12.13
N HIS A 122 -9.99 -9.80 11.23
CA HIS A 122 -10.93 -10.92 11.38
C HIS A 122 -10.62 -12.09 10.44
N LEU A 123 -9.55 -12.00 9.66
CA LEU A 123 -9.00 -13.13 8.93
C LEU A 123 -7.93 -13.84 9.78
N PRO A 124 -7.71 -15.15 9.58
CA PRO A 124 -6.63 -15.86 10.25
C PRO A 124 -5.29 -15.21 9.89
N SER A 125 -4.59 -14.66 10.90
CA SER A 125 -3.33 -13.94 10.70
C SER A 125 -2.13 -14.89 10.58
N ARG A 126 -1.04 -14.34 10.07
CA ARG A 126 0.21 -14.96 9.58
C ARG A 126 1.02 -15.81 10.59
N ASP A 127 0.69 -15.86 11.87
CA ASP A 127 1.59 -16.47 12.86
C ASP A 127 1.76 -17.99 12.73
N ASP A 128 0.87 -18.68 12.01
CA ASP A 128 0.99 -20.11 11.73
C ASP A 128 1.00 -20.37 10.22
N ALA A 129 2.18 -20.62 9.63
CA ALA A 129 2.57 -21.30 8.35
C ALA A 129 1.56 -21.52 7.18
N GLY A 130 0.44 -20.82 7.12
CA GLY A 130 -0.76 -21.18 6.37
C GLY A 130 -1.74 -20.01 6.30
N ALA A 131 -1.21 -18.79 6.08
CA ALA A 131 -2.04 -17.61 5.83
C ALA A 131 -3.06 -17.93 4.73
N SER A 132 -4.34 -17.61 4.98
CA SER A 132 -5.36 -17.86 3.98
C SER A 132 -5.06 -17.05 2.73
N PRO A 133 -5.37 -17.56 1.52
CA PRO A 133 -5.24 -16.77 0.29
C PRO A 133 -5.97 -15.43 0.38
N GLY A 134 -7.06 -15.36 1.15
CA GLY A 134 -7.79 -14.13 1.41
C GLY A 134 -7.02 -13.11 2.26
N PHE A 135 -6.29 -13.57 3.29
CA PHE A 135 -5.43 -12.72 4.10
C PHE A 135 -4.29 -12.12 3.26
N VAL A 136 -3.65 -12.95 2.42
CA VAL A 136 -2.59 -12.49 1.52
C VAL A 136 -3.12 -11.45 0.54
N ALA A 137 -4.26 -11.74 -0.12
CA ALA A 137 -4.87 -10.83 -1.08
C ALA A 137 -5.24 -9.48 -0.44
N LEU A 138 -5.88 -9.47 0.73
CA LEU A 138 -6.21 -8.20 1.41
C LEU A 138 -4.98 -7.46 1.93
N SER A 139 -3.93 -8.18 2.35
CA SER A 139 -2.69 -7.55 2.79
C SER A 139 -1.96 -6.88 1.64
N GLU A 140 -1.97 -7.50 0.45
CA GLU A 140 -1.43 -6.89 -0.75
C GLU A 140 -2.17 -5.61 -1.13
N ILE A 141 -3.50 -5.62 -1.02
CA ILE A 141 -4.33 -4.44 -1.24
C ILE A 141 -3.98 -3.37 -0.20
N ALA A 142 -3.81 -3.71 1.08
CA ALA A 142 -3.41 -2.74 2.11
C ALA A 142 -2.15 -1.97 1.72
N VAL A 143 -1.15 -2.68 1.20
CA VAL A 143 0.09 -2.06 0.69
C VAL A 143 -0.20 -1.10 -0.46
N GLU A 144 -1.10 -1.44 -1.40
CA GLU A 144 -1.44 -0.55 -2.51
C GLU A 144 -1.99 0.80 -2.02
N PHE A 145 -2.70 0.82 -0.89
CA PHE A 145 -3.21 2.05 -0.26
C PHE A 145 -2.20 2.75 0.67
N GLY A 146 -0.99 2.22 0.82
CA GLY A 146 -0.01 2.72 1.80
C GLY A 146 -0.34 2.34 3.25
N ILE A 147 -1.30 1.43 3.46
CA ILE A 147 -1.64 0.88 4.78
C ILE A 147 -0.73 -0.29 5.05
N LEU A 148 0.19 -0.11 6.00
CA LEU A 148 1.05 -1.19 6.43
C LEU A 148 0.64 -1.61 7.82
N GLN A 149 0.41 -2.92 7.98
CA GLN A 149 0.27 -3.47 9.31
C GLN A 149 1.60 -3.24 10.02
N ARG A 150 1.61 -2.26 10.93
CA ARG A 150 2.71 -2.12 11.88
C ARG A 150 2.77 -3.44 12.63
N SER A 151 3.78 -4.25 12.35
CA SER A 151 4.22 -5.26 13.30
C SER A 151 4.49 -4.50 14.59
N HIS A 152 3.57 -4.57 15.54
CA HIS A 152 3.84 -4.10 16.88
C HIS A 152 5.03 -4.95 17.37
N PRO A 153 6.18 -4.33 17.75
CA PRO A 153 7.24 -5.06 18.43
C PRO A 153 6.76 -5.57 19.79
#